data_AF-A0A968DUB2-F1
#
_entry.id   AF-A0A968DUB2-F1
#
_cell.length_a   1.000
_cell.length_b   1.000
_cell.length_c   1.000
_cell.angle_alpha   90.00
_cell.angle_beta   90.00
_cell.angle_gamma   90.00
#
_symmetry.space_group_name_H-M   'P 1'
#
loop_
_entity.id
_entity.type
_entity.pdbx_description
1 polymer ?
#
loop_
_entity_poly.entity_id
_entity_poly.type
_entity_poly.pdbx_seq_one_letter_code
_entity_poly.pdbx_strand_id
1 'polypeptide(L)'
;MKNKKQFLNLIGLLLALALTFGVIGSVQAAQKNDAITKTLVYQKPLDISLGRGGFYIPSSYYSGRAVLARIEPVNTHNLRFTQRWSDLHLYDTSGKEIKNVYGFVYAYFNLNAEDYSAWKKDKLSIYHYDQSKKVWEVCNTQWISGSTNAKYGRVACLVTQEFGLFGLAIER
;
A
#
# COMPACT_ATOMS: atom_id res chain seq x y z
N MET A 1 -68.16 13.44 -7.77
CA MET A 1 -67.14 14.12 -8.61
C MET A 1 -65.78 13.59 -8.18
N LYS A 2 -65.22 12.52 -8.78
CA LYS A 2 -64.43 12.43 -10.02
C LYS A 2 -63.28 13.44 -10.15
N ASN A 3 -62.07 12.88 -10.34
CA ASN A 3 -60.84 13.41 -10.94
C ASN A 3 -59.92 14.26 -10.04
N LYS A 4 -58.58 14.10 -10.01
CA LYS A 4 -57.64 13.60 -11.03
C LYS A 4 -56.33 13.11 -10.37
N LYS A 5 -55.67 12.15 -11.04
CA LYS A 5 -54.35 11.59 -10.73
C LYS A 5 -53.21 12.50 -11.23
N GLN A 6 -52.02 12.35 -10.61
CA GLN A 6 -50.67 12.11 -11.19
C GLN A 6 -49.53 13.06 -10.76
N PHE A 7 -48.32 12.44 -10.75
CA PHE A 7 -46.93 12.94 -10.71
C PHE A 7 -46.31 13.18 -9.32
N LEU A 8 -45.04 12.88 -9.02
CA LEU A 8 -44.03 11.87 -9.41
C LEU A 8 -42.77 12.26 -8.61
N ASN A 9 -42.12 11.30 -7.94
CA ASN A 9 -40.68 11.18 -7.68
C ASN A 9 -39.83 12.28 -6.97
N LEU A 10 -38.75 11.76 -6.35
CA LEU A 10 -37.58 12.38 -5.72
C LEU A 10 -37.74 12.93 -4.30
N ILE A 11 -37.05 12.29 -3.35
CA ILE A 11 -35.85 12.84 -2.67
C ILE A 11 -35.17 11.67 -1.95
N GLY A 12 -34.04 11.24 -2.49
CA GLY A 12 -33.03 10.50 -1.76
C GLY A 12 -31.88 11.45 -1.45
N LEU A 13 -31.54 11.59 -0.16
CA LEU A 13 -30.22 12.05 0.29
C LEU A 13 -30.13 11.88 1.82
N LEU A 14 -29.63 10.73 2.29
CA LEU A 14 -29.20 10.59 3.69
C LEU A 14 -27.71 10.94 3.74
N LEU A 15 -27.46 12.17 4.20
CA LEU A 15 -26.17 12.80 4.40
C LEU A 15 -25.32 12.06 5.43
N ALA A 16 -24.03 11.96 5.11
CA ALA A 16 -22.96 11.49 5.96
C ALA A 16 -22.84 12.35 7.25
N LEU A 17 -22.83 11.67 8.41
CA LEU A 17 -22.57 12.31 9.69
C LEU A 17 -21.06 12.27 9.97
N ALA A 18 -20.44 13.44 9.86
CA ALA A 18 -19.10 13.72 10.35
C ALA A 18 -19.08 13.69 11.89
N LEU A 19 -18.07 13.04 12.46
CA LEU A 19 -17.66 13.29 13.85
C LEU A 19 -16.21 13.79 13.86
N THR A 20 -16.10 15.06 14.18
CA THR A 20 -14.90 15.84 14.42
C THR A 20 -14.35 15.57 15.82
N PHE A 21 -13.08 15.20 15.92
CA PHE A 21 -12.26 15.52 17.09
C PHE A 21 -10.96 16.16 16.60
N GLY A 22 -10.75 17.40 17.01
CA GLY A 22 -9.58 18.20 16.67
C GLY A 22 -8.43 17.99 17.65
N VAL A 23 -7.21 18.14 17.12
CA VAL A 23 -6.04 18.61 17.86
C VAL A 23 -5.29 19.57 16.94
N ILE A 24 -5.01 20.77 17.43
CA ILE A 24 -4.21 21.81 16.77
C ILE A 24 -2.76 21.34 16.73
N GLY A 25 -2.17 21.27 15.54
CA GLY A 25 -0.74 21.01 15.34
C GLY A 25 -0.34 21.47 13.95
N SER A 26 0.58 22.44 13.91
CA SER A 26 1.34 22.95 12.75
C SER A 26 0.92 22.48 11.35
N VAL A 27 0.55 23.43 10.49
CA VAL A 27 0.46 23.25 9.03
C VAL A 27 1.85 22.93 8.49
N GLN A 28 2.29 21.68 8.64
CA GLN A 28 3.22 21.08 7.70
C GLN A 28 2.46 21.01 6.38
N ALA A 29 3.03 21.62 5.34
CA ALA A 29 2.56 21.42 3.98
C ALA A 29 2.36 19.92 3.79
N ALA A 30 1.10 19.48 3.75
CA ALA A 30 0.77 18.08 3.63
C ALA A 30 1.33 17.63 2.29
N GLN A 31 2.48 16.93 2.33
CA GLN A 31 2.96 16.20 1.18
C GLN A 31 1.78 15.34 0.72
N LYS A 32 1.35 15.56 -0.53
CA LYS A 32 0.21 14.84 -1.10
C LYS A 32 0.59 13.37 -1.21
N ASN A 33 0.30 12.63 -0.15
CA ASN A 33 0.44 11.19 -0.10
C ASN A 33 -0.86 10.62 -0.65
N ASP A 34 -0.78 10.05 -1.85
CA ASP A 34 -1.89 9.26 -2.36
C ASP A 34 -2.02 8.03 -1.46
N ALA A 35 -3.22 7.78 -0.98
CA ALA A 35 -3.52 6.65 -0.12
C ALA A 35 -4.79 5.95 -0.58
N ILE A 36 -4.80 4.63 -0.46
CA ILE A 36 -5.99 3.79 -0.69
C ILE A 36 -6.25 2.93 0.53
N THR A 37 -7.52 2.63 0.76
CA THR A 37 -7.95 1.74 1.85
C THR A 37 -8.72 0.56 1.26
N LYS A 38 -8.46 -0.64 1.76
CA LYS A 38 -9.26 -1.84 1.46
C LYS A 38 -9.67 -2.54 2.74
N THR A 39 -10.87 -3.12 2.72
CA THR A 39 -11.33 -3.99 3.79
C THR A 39 -10.48 -5.25 3.85
N LEU A 40 -10.07 -5.61 5.05
CA LEU A 40 -9.34 -6.82 5.36
C LEU A 40 -10.33 -7.80 6.02
N VAL A 41 -10.45 -9.00 5.47
CA VAL A 41 -11.40 -10.02 5.95
C VAL A 41 -10.64 -11.26 6.35
N TYR A 42 -10.91 -11.79 7.54
CA TYR A 42 -10.27 -13.00 8.06
C TYR A 42 -10.38 -14.18 7.07
N GLN A 43 -9.28 -14.87 6.86
CA GLN A 43 -9.08 -15.99 5.92
C GLN A 43 -9.42 -15.68 4.46
N LYS A 44 -9.45 -14.40 4.07
CA LYS A 44 -9.62 -13.99 2.67
C LYS A 44 -8.35 -13.37 2.13
N PRO A 45 -8.10 -13.52 0.81
CA PRO A 45 -6.99 -12.86 0.18
C PRO A 45 -7.21 -11.34 0.13
N LEU A 46 -6.11 -10.59 0.18
CA LEU A 46 -6.06 -9.18 -0.10
C LEU A 46 -4.98 -8.92 -1.16
N ASP A 47 -5.34 -8.21 -2.22
CA ASP A 47 -4.39 -7.55 -3.11
C ASP A 47 -4.68 -6.05 -3.07
N ILE A 48 -3.71 -5.26 -2.60
CA ILE A 48 -3.80 -3.80 -2.52
C ILE A 48 -2.59 -3.19 -3.24
N SER A 49 -2.82 -2.32 -4.21
CA SER A 49 -1.74 -1.69 -4.98
C SER A 49 -2.03 -0.24 -5.31
N LEU A 50 -0.97 0.56 -5.34
CA LEU A 50 -1.01 1.97 -5.66
C LEU A 50 0.24 2.35 -6.45
N GLY A 51 0.05 2.81 -7.69
CA GLY A 51 1.17 2.95 -8.63
C GLY A 51 1.68 1.59 -9.09
N ARG A 52 3.00 1.35 -8.97
CA ARG A 52 3.60 0.05 -9.35
C ARG A 52 3.94 -0.81 -8.14
N GLY A 53 3.75 -0.30 -6.92
CA GLY A 53 3.93 -1.04 -5.67
C GLY A 53 2.61 -1.56 -5.12
N GLY A 54 2.67 -2.67 -4.40
CA GLY A 54 1.52 -3.24 -3.73
C GLY A 54 1.89 -4.33 -2.74
N PHE A 55 0.86 -4.85 -2.08
CA PHE A 55 0.97 -5.93 -1.12
C PHE A 55 -0.07 -7.00 -1.44
N TYR A 56 0.36 -8.25 -1.32
CA TYR A 56 -0.48 -9.41 -1.47
C TYR A 56 -0.46 -10.25 -0.20
N ILE A 57 -1.65 -10.53 0.32
CA ILE A 57 -1.88 -11.41 1.46
C ILE A 57 -2.75 -12.56 0.94
N PRO A 58 -2.23 -13.79 0.75
CA PRO A 58 -3.03 -14.91 0.24
C PRO A 58 -4.17 -15.31 1.19
N SER A 59 -3.95 -15.17 2.50
CA SER A 59 -4.97 -15.45 3.52
C SER A 59 -4.70 -14.54 4.73
N SER A 60 -5.57 -13.56 4.95
CA SER A 60 -5.43 -12.63 6.09
C SER A 60 -5.75 -13.34 7.40
N TYR A 61 -4.87 -13.19 8.40
CA TYR A 61 -5.16 -13.61 9.79
C TYR A 61 -5.87 -12.52 10.60
N TYR A 62 -6.41 -11.51 9.92
CA TYR A 62 -6.98 -10.31 10.52
C TYR A 62 -8.31 -9.91 9.87
N SER A 63 -9.13 -9.20 10.63
CA SER A 63 -10.29 -8.45 10.14
C SER A 63 -10.11 -6.97 10.46
N GLY A 64 -10.49 -6.10 9.52
CA GLY A 64 -10.37 -4.64 9.68
C GLY A 64 -10.11 -3.95 8.34
N ARG A 65 -9.04 -3.17 8.26
CA ARG A 65 -8.67 -2.43 7.04
C ARG A 65 -7.17 -2.37 6.80
N ALA A 66 -6.79 -2.41 5.54
CA ALA A 66 -5.44 -2.14 5.05
C ALA A 66 -5.40 -0.74 4.44
N VAL A 67 -4.40 0.05 4.81
CA VAL A 67 -4.13 1.37 4.24
C VAL A 67 -2.77 1.32 3.55
N LEU A 68 -2.75 1.60 2.25
CA LEU A 68 -1.52 1.70 1.46
C LEU A 68 -1.35 3.14 1.01
N ALA A 69 -0.26 3.78 1.41
CA ALA A 69 0.11 5.11 0.98
C ALA A 69 1.39 5.11 0.13
N ARG A 70 1.55 6.14 -0.70
CA ARG A 70 2.82 6.44 -1.39
C ARG A 70 3.52 7.59 -0.69
N ILE A 71 4.75 7.38 -0.24
CA ILE A 71 5.56 8.38 0.45
C ILE A 71 6.75 8.79 -0.42
N GLU A 72 7.05 10.09 -0.47
CA GLU A 72 8.23 10.56 -1.19
C GLU A 72 9.52 10.08 -0.51
N PRO A 73 10.49 9.57 -1.28
CA PRO A 73 11.75 9.13 -0.68
C PRO A 73 12.52 10.28 -0.03
N VAL A 74 12.86 10.12 1.23
CA VAL A 74 13.73 11.04 1.99
C VAL A 74 14.97 10.29 2.46
N ASN A 75 16.12 10.96 2.45
CA ASN A 75 17.37 10.43 3.01
C ASN A 75 17.74 8.99 2.58
N THR A 76 18.11 8.80 1.31
CA THR A 76 18.25 7.47 0.69
C THR A 76 19.70 7.06 0.48
N HIS A 77 20.64 7.49 1.35
CA HIS A 77 22.09 7.32 1.14
C HIS A 77 22.45 5.97 0.48
N ASN A 78 23.18 6.02 -0.64
CA ASN A 78 23.60 4.89 -1.50
C ASN A 78 22.50 4.12 -2.26
N LEU A 79 21.21 4.40 -2.00
CA LEU A 79 20.09 3.81 -2.70
C LEU A 79 19.42 4.81 -3.66
N ARG A 80 19.20 4.37 -4.90
CA ARG A 80 18.38 5.09 -5.88
C ARG A 80 17.03 4.42 -6.00
N PHE A 81 16.04 4.89 -5.23
CA PHE A 81 14.67 4.42 -5.38
C PHE A 81 14.10 4.77 -6.76
N THR A 82 13.43 3.81 -7.40
CA THR A 82 12.92 3.95 -8.77
C THR A 82 11.45 4.40 -8.80
N GLN A 83 10.85 4.57 -7.63
CA GLN A 83 9.52 5.12 -7.39
C GLN A 83 9.35 5.55 -5.93
N ARG A 84 8.23 6.19 -5.62
CA ARG A 84 7.81 6.49 -4.24
C ARG A 84 7.70 5.22 -3.41
N TRP A 85 8.00 5.34 -2.12
CA TRP A 85 7.88 4.24 -1.17
C TRP A 85 6.43 3.83 -1.00
N SER A 86 6.22 2.55 -0.75
CA SER A 86 4.94 1.96 -0.41
C SER A 86 4.87 1.77 1.10
N ASP A 87 3.92 2.44 1.74
CA ASP A 87 3.72 2.42 3.19
C ASP A 87 2.43 1.68 3.52
N LEU A 88 2.55 0.47 4.07
CA LEU A 88 1.39 -0.35 4.44
C LEU A 88 1.17 -0.30 5.94
N HIS A 89 -0.06 0.03 6.34
CA HIS A 89 -0.53 -0.11 7.71
C HIS A 89 -1.81 -0.93 7.74
N LEU A 90 -1.92 -1.84 8.71
CA LEU A 90 -3.13 -2.61 8.97
C LEU A 90 -3.76 -2.15 10.28
N TYR A 91 -5.08 -2.06 10.30
CA TYR A 91 -5.86 -1.70 11.49
C TYR A 91 -6.94 -2.76 11.71
N ASP A 92 -7.12 -3.17 12.96
CA ASP A 92 -8.19 -4.10 13.34
C ASP A 92 -9.58 -3.43 13.33
N THR A 93 -10.61 -4.19 13.66
CA THR A 93 -12.00 -3.70 13.71
C THR A 93 -12.26 -2.65 14.78
N SER A 94 -11.39 -2.54 15.80
CA SER A 94 -11.42 -1.48 16.82
C SER A 94 -10.68 -0.22 16.39
N GLY A 95 -10.00 -0.25 15.24
CA GLY A 95 -9.17 0.84 14.74
C GLY A 95 -7.75 0.85 15.31
N LYS A 96 -7.36 -0.16 16.11
CA LYS A 96 -5.99 -0.30 16.62
C LYS A 96 -5.08 -0.80 15.51
N GLU A 97 -3.90 -0.19 15.42
CA GLU A 97 -2.88 -0.60 14.47
C GLU A 97 -2.29 -1.98 14.82
N ILE A 98 -2.16 -2.82 13.81
CA ILE A 98 -1.55 -4.13 13.87
C ILE A 98 -0.10 -3.97 13.43
N LYS A 99 0.86 -4.11 14.36
CA LYS A 99 2.28 -3.89 14.08
C LYS A 99 3.01 -5.13 13.58
N ASN A 100 2.63 -6.29 14.10
CA ASN A 100 3.29 -7.56 13.81
C ASN A 100 2.62 -8.28 12.64
N VAL A 101 3.46 -8.85 11.78
CA VAL A 101 3.02 -9.68 10.65
C VAL A 101 2.71 -11.09 11.11
N TYR A 102 1.50 -11.57 10.80
CA TYR A 102 1.01 -12.92 11.04
C TYR A 102 0.56 -13.51 9.70
N GLY A 103 1.12 -14.69 9.37
CA GLY A 103 0.92 -15.33 8.08
C GLY A 103 1.85 -14.79 6.99
N PHE A 104 1.51 -15.07 5.73
CA PHE A 104 2.30 -14.64 4.59
C PHE A 104 1.81 -13.28 4.09
N VAL A 105 2.71 -12.31 4.02
CA VAL A 105 2.46 -11.00 3.41
C VAL A 105 3.59 -10.73 2.43
N TYR A 106 3.26 -10.41 1.20
CA TYR A 106 4.25 -10.15 0.16
C TYR A 106 4.20 -8.69 -0.26
N ALA A 107 5.31 -7.98 -0.10
CA ALA A 107 5.50 -6.69 -0.77
C ALA A 107 5.92 -6.96 -2.22
N TYR A 108 5.32 -6.28 -3.18
CA TYR A 108 5.62 -6.47 -4.59
C TYR A 108 5.72 -5.16 -5.36
N PHE A 109 6.48 -5.20 -6.46
CA PHE A 109 6.60 -4.09 -7.40
C PHE A 109 6.57 -4.59 -8.85
N ASN A 110 5.64 -4.05 -9.64
CA ASN A 110 5.61 -4.25 -11.08
C ASN A 110 6.75 -3.44 -11.73
N LEU A 111 7.55 -4.10 -12.57
CA LEU A 111 8.70 -3.46 -13.18
C LEU A 111 8.34 -2.65 -14.42
N ASN A 112 9.12 -1.62 -14.69
CA ASN A 112 9.18 -0.96 -15.99
C ASN A 112 10.43 -1.45 -16.75
N ALA A 113 10.70 -0.89 -17.93
CA ALA A 113 11.85 -1.30 -18.74
C ALA A 113 13.20 -1.05 -18.03
N GLU A 114 13.34 0.08 -17.33
CA GLU A 114 14.58 0.44 -16.62
C GLU A 114 14.83 -0.49 -15.43
N ASP A 115 13.80 -0.73 -14.62
CA ASP A 115 13.89 -1.66 -13.48
C ASP A 115 14.24 -3.07 -13.96
N TYR A 116 13.60 -3.55 -15.03
CA TYR A 116 13.93 -4.86 -15.59
C TYR A 116 15.38 -4.94 -16.06
N SER A 117 15.90 -3.89 -16.70
CA SER A 117 17.31 -3.83 -17.07
C SER A 117 18.24 -3.87 -15.84
N ALA A 118 17.89 -3.17 -14.76
CA ALA A 118 18.64 -3.19 -13.51
C ALA A 118 18.57 -4.54 -12.80
N TRP A 119 17.40 -5.18 -12.80
CA TRP A 119 17.20 -6.55 -12.29
C TRP A 119 18.07 -7.55 -13.03
N LYS A 120 18.09 -7.49 -14.37
CA LYS A 120 18.93 -8.37 -15.20
C LYS A 120 20.45 -8.19 -15.00
N LYS A 121 20.86 -7.13 -14.31
CA LYS A 121 22.25 -6.82 -13.94
C LYS A 121 22.51 -7.03 -12.44
N ASP A 122 21.58 -7.65 -11.73
CA ASP A 122 21.64 -7.89 -10.27
C ASP A 122 21.83 -6.61 -9.45
N LYS A 123 21.29 -5.48 -9.94
CA LYS A 123 21.41 -4.17 -9.26
C LYS A 123 20.12 -3.70 -8.58
N LEU A 124 19.01 -4.40 -8.78
CA LEU A 124 17.69 -4.01 -8.30
C LEU A 124 17.26 -4.91 -7.15
N SER A 125 16.80 -4.32 -6.05
CA SER A 125 16.23 -5.06 -4.93
C SER A 125 15.09 -4.28 -4.28
N ILE A 126 14.20 -5.03 -3.62
CA ILE A 126 13.25 -4.46 -2.66
C ILE A 126 14.00 -4.22 -1.36
N TYR A 127 13.78 -3.05 -0.78
CA TYR A 127 14.28 -2.67 0.53
C TYR A 127 13.10 -2.41 1.46
N HIS A 128 13.30 -2.72 2.74
CA HIS A 128 12.40 -2.32 3.81
C HIS A 128 13.12 -1.40 4.77
N TYR A 129 12.42 -0.45 5.36
CA TYR A 129 13.01 0.46 6.34
C TYR A 129 12.82 -0.08 7.75
N ASP A 130 13.93 -0.45 8.40
CA ASP A 130 13.94 -0.83 9.80
C ASP A 130 13.85 0.46 10.64
N GLN A 131 12.68 0.72 11.24
CA GLN A 131 12.46 1.90 12.08
C GLN A 131 13.32 1.90 13.34
N SER A 132 13.66 0.72 13.89
CA SER A 132 14.43 0.60 15.12
C SER A 132 15.90 1.00 14.89
N LYS A 133 16.47 0.60 13.76
CA LYS A 133 17.85 0.89 13.36
C LYS A 133 17.97 2.17 12.54
N LYS A 134 16.87 2.68 12.00
CA LYS A 134 16.81 3.82 11.06
C LYS A 134 17.64 3.57 9.79
N VAL A 135 17.59 2.36 9.26
CA VAL A 135 18.33 1.96 8.06
C VAL A 135 17.44 1.22 7.07
N TRP A 136 17.80 1.29 5.80
CA TRP A 136 17.21 0.45 4.76
C TRP A 136 17.94 -0.88 4.70
N GLU A 137 17.19 -1.97 4.76
CA GLU A 137 17.71 -3.33 4.68
C GLU A 137 17.14 -4.03 3.44
N VAL A 138 17.98 -4.81 2.77
CA VAL A 138 17.58 -5.61 1.60
C VAL A 138 16.52 -6.63 2.05
N CYS A 139 15.41 -6.66 1.33
CA CYS A 139 14.41 -7.70 1.43
C CYS A 139 14.75 -8.80 0.42
N ASN A 140 14.62 -10.08 0.78
CA ASN A 140 14.95 -11.21 -0.11
C ASN A 140 14.06 -11.18 -1.37
N THR A 141 14.58 -10.56 -2.43
CA THR A 141 13.80 -10.15 -3.60
C THR A 141 13.79 -11.27 -4.62
N GLN A 142 12.59 -11.68 -5.01
CA GLN A 142 12.37 -12.77 -5.96
C GLN A 142 11.63 -12.26 -7.20
N TRP A 143 11.99 -12.82 -8.34
CA TRP A 143 11.29 -12.59 -9.59
C TRP A 143 9.97 -13.36 -9.64
N ILE A 144 8.92 -12.67 -10.07
CA ILE A 144 7.62 -13.24 -10.45
C ILE A 144 7.43 -12.96 -11.94
N SER A 145 7.16 -14.03 -12.71
CA SER A 145 7.03 -13.96 -14.17
C SER A 145 5.98 -12.94 -14.61
N GLY A 146 6.18 -12.40 -15.81
CA GLY A 146 5.29 -11.41 -16.42
C GLY A 146 3.87 -11.96 -16.60
N SER A 147 2.90 -11.18 -16.17
CA SER A 147 1.48 -11.35 -16.55
C SER A 147 1.12 -10.29 -17.60
N THR A 148 -0.07 -10.39 -18.20
CA THR A 148 -0.62 -9.33 -19.08
C THR A 148 -0.60 -7.94 -18.43
N ASN A 149 -0.69 -7.88 -17.10
CA ASN A 149 -0.68 -6.64 -16.31
C ASN A 149 0.73 -6.22 -15.83
N ALA A 150 1.77 -7.00 -16.15
CA ALA A 150 3.16 -6.77 -15.76
C ALA A 150 4.11 -7.18 -16.89
N LYS A 151 4.13 -6.39 -17.99
CA LYS A 151 4.91 -6.66 -19.21
C LYS A 151 6.39 -6.99 -18.92
N TYR A 152 6.99 -6.30 -17.96
CA TYR A 152 8.39 -6.49 -17.56
C TYR A 152 8.53 -7.33 -16.29
N GLY A 153 7.52 -8.11 -15.93
CA GLY A 153 7.49 -8.89 -14.71
C GLY A 153 7.23 -8.06 -13.46
N ARG A 154 7.32 -8.77 -12.33
CA ARG A 154 7.15 -8.25 -10.98
C ARG A 154 8.28 -8.81 -10.14
N VAL A 155 8.73 -8.05 -9.15
CA VAL A 155 9.52 -8.60 -8.05
C VAL A 155 8.68 -8.59 -6.78
N ALA A 156 8.94 -9.53 -5.89
CA ALA A 156 8.31 -9.58 -4.59
C ALA A 156 9.27 -10.04 -3.50
N CYS A 157 8.96 -9.74 -2.27
CA CYS A 157 9.63 -10.31 -1.11
C CYS A 157 8.62 -10.63 -0.01
N LEU A 158 8.94 -11.60 0.83
CA LEU A 158 8.16 -11.92 2.01
C LEU A 158 8.44 -10.89 3.11
N VAL A 159 7.39 -10.26 3.64
CA VAL A 159 7.44 -9.36 4.79
C VAL A 159 7.49 -10.23 6.05
N THR A 160 8.58 -10.16 6.82
CA THR A 160 8.83 -11.05 7.96
C THR A 160 8.88 -10.37 9.33
N GLN A 161 9.01 -9.04 9.37
CA GLN A 161 9.18 -8.30 10.62
C GLN A 161 7.94 -7.45 10.94
N GLU A 162 7.91 -6.24 10.39
CA GLU A 162 6.86 -5.26 10.65
C GLU A 162 6.25 -4.75 9.35
N PHE A 163 4.99 -4.29 9.44
CA PHE A 163 4.41 -3.47 8.39
C PHE A 163 5.07 -2.09 8.37
N GLY A 164 5.02 -1.40 7.22
CA GLY A 164 5.59 -0.06 7.08
C GLY A 164 6.12 0.19 5.68
N LEU A 165 7.32 0.80 5.62
CA LEU A 165 7.90 1.35 4.40
C LEU A 165 8.70 0.32 3.59
N PHE A 166 8.32 0.17 2.33
CA PHE A 166 9.01 -0.63 1.33
C PHE A 166 9.33 0.22 0.11
N GLY A 167 10.46 -0.05 -0.53
CA GLY A 167 10.83 0.62 -1.77
C GLY A 167 11.62 -0.28 -2.71
N LEU A 168 11.46 -0.01 -3.99
CA LEU A 168 12.26 -0.64 -5.04
C LEU A 168 13.44 0.28 -5.36
N ALA A 169 14.67 -0.20 -5.20
CA ALA A 169 15.86 0.62 -5.38
C ALA A 169 16.97 -0.09 -6.14
N ILE A 170 17.81 0.74 -6.76
CA ILE A 170 19.07 0.34 -7.38
C ILE A 170 20.20 0.74 -6.44
N GLU A 171 21.06 -0.22 -6.09
CA GLU A 171 22.29 0.03 -5.34
C GLU A 171 23.29 0.75 -6.25
N ARG A 172 23.88 1.84 -5.76
CA ARG A 172 24.81 2.69 -6.53
C ARG A 172 26.25 2.23 -6.44
#